data_AF-M2XRT0-F1
#
_entry.id   AF-M2XRT0-F1
#
_cell.length_a   1.000
_cell.length_b   1.000
_cell.length_c   1.000
_cell.angle_alpha   90.00
_cell.angle_beta   90.00
_cell.angle_gamma   90.00
#
_symmetry.space_group_name_H-M   'P 1'
#
loop_
_entity.id
_entity.type
_entity.pdbx_description
1 polymer ?
#
loop_
_entity_poly.entity_id
_entity_poly.type
_entity_poly.pdbx_seq_one_letter_code
_entity_poly.pdbx_strand_id
1 'polypeptide(L)'
;MTGFEADPKALRAAADQAKRAAGIVRELDLERIAALSSALTGTESAKTAAELGPHWESSIGVWAKGVDSYAASLTTAATAYRARDDDGEQGFDGVGDN
;
A
#
# COMPACT_ATOMS: atom_id res chain seq x y z
N MET A 1 26.31 -13.82 12.03
CA MET A 1 25.02 -13.74 11.29
C MET A 1 24.47 -12.35 11.53
N THR A 2 24.68 -11.43 10.59
CA THR A 2 24.05 -10.10 10.63
C THR A 2 22.58 -10.32 10.33
N GLY A 3 21.78 -10.45 11.39
CA GLY A 3 20.32 -10.42 11.28
C GLY A 3 19.92 -9.18 10.50
N PHE A 4 18.96 -9.33 9.61
CA PHE A 4 18.39 -8.24 8.82
C PHE A 4 17.84 -7.18 9.79
N GLU A 5 18.67 -6.22 10.18
CA GLU A 5 18.27 -5.07 10.97
C GLU A 5 17.48 -4.20 10.01
N ALA A 6 16.17 -4.41 9.97
CA ALA A 6 15.30 -3.69 9.06
C ALA A 6 15.28 -2.22 9.52
N ASP A 7 16.01 -1.37 8.80
CA ASP A 7 16.06 0.07 9.09
C ASP A 7 14.61 0.64 9.14
N PRO A 8 14.15 1.12 10.30
CA PRO A 8 12.82 1.70 10.47
C PRO A 8 12.52 2.86 9.51
N LYS A 9 13.55 3.54 8.99
CA LYS A 9 13.43 4.57 7.96
C LYS A 9 13.10 3.97 6.60
N ALA A 10 13.74 2.86 6.24
CA ALA A 10 13.46 2.14 4.99
C ALA A 10 12.03 1.59 4.97
N LEU A 11 11.54 1.05 6.10
CA LEU A 11 10.15 0.58 6.24
C LEU A 11 9.12 1.72 6.07
N ARG A 12 9.38 2.89 6.65
CA ARG A 12 8.53 4.08 6.47
C ARG A 12 8.54 4.58 5.02
N ALA A 13 9.71 4.65 4.39
CA ALA A 13 9.82 5.06 2.99
C ALA A 13 9.06 4.11 2.05
N ALA A 14 9.09 2.81 2.31
CA ALA A 14 8.32 1.82 1.57
C ALA A 14 6.81 1.98 1.79
N ALA A 15 6.37 2.26 3.02
CA ALA A 15 4.97 2.55 3.31
C ALA A 15 4.46 3.82 2.57
N ASP A 16 5.28 4.87 2.48
CA ASP A 16 4.93 6.08 1.75
C ASP A 16 4.87 5.84 0.23
N GLN A 17 5.78 5.02 -0.32
CA GLN A 17 5.73 4.60 -1.72
C GLN A 17 4.45 3.81 -2.03
N ALA A 18 4.09 2.87 -1.15
CA ALA A 18 2.86 2.11 -1.26
C ALA A 18 1.62 3.03 -1.27
N LYS A 19 1.52 3.98 -0.33
CA LYS A 19 0.42 4.96 -0.30
C LYS A 19 0.34 5.81 -1.57
N ARG A 20 1.48 6.25 -2.11
CA ARG A 20 1.52 6.99 -3.38
C ARG A 20 1.03 6.15 -4.55
N ALA A 21 1.45 4.88 -4.63
CA ALA A 21 0.98 3.97 -5.66
C ALA A 21 -0.55 3.74 -5.56
N ALA A 22 -1.08 3.58 -4.35
CA ALA A 22 -2.51 3.51 -4.08
C ALA A 22 -3.26 4.75 -4.56
N GLY A 23 -2.70 5.95 -4.36
CA GLY A 23 -3.25 7.21 -4.86
C GLY A 23 -3.28 7.27 -6.39
N ILE A 24 -2.16 6.96 -7.06
CA ILE A 24 -2.06 7.01 -8.53
C ILE A 24 -3.08 6.09 -9.20
N VAL A 25 -3.27 4.88 -8.69
CA VAL A 25 -4.23 3.95 -9.30
C VAL A 25 -5.67 4.41 -9.06
N ARG A 26 -5.99 5.04 -7.93
CA ARG A 26 -7.32 5.65 -7.71
C ARG A 26 -7.60 6.81 -8.66
N GLU A 27 -6.57 7.48 -9.16
CA GLU A 27 -6.66 8.56 -10.15
C GLU A 27 -6.66 8.06 -11.61
N LEU A 28 -6.43 6.76 -11.85
CA LEU A 28 -6.50 6.21 -13.22
C LEU A 28 -7.91 6.37 -13.77
N ASP A 29 -7.96 7.09 -14.90
CA ASP A 29 -9.11 7.78 -15.44
C ASP A 29 -10.25 6.83 -15.88
N LEU A 30 -11.22 6.63 -14.97
CA LEU A 30 -12.44 5.86 -15.19
C LEU A 30 -13.28 6.43 -16.34
N GLU A 31 -13.12 7.72 -16.65
CA GLU A 31 -13.86 8.40 -17.73
C GLU A 31 -13.51 7.82 -19.10
N ARG A 32 -12.26 7.37 -19.31
CA ARG A 32 -11.88 6.69 -20.58
C ARG A 32 -12.51 5.32 -20.74
N ILE A 33 -12.75 4.60 -19.64
CA ILE A 33 -13.43 3.31 -19.66
C ILE A 33 -14.93 3.51 -19.96
N ALA A 34 -15.54 4.53 -19.36
CA ALA A 34 -16.92 4.93 -19.67
C ALA A 34 -17.09 5.39 -21.12
N ALA A 35 -16.12 6.15 -21.67
CA ALA A 35 -16.12 6.55 -23.07
C ALA A 35 -16.06 5.36 -24.03
N LEU A 36 -15.30 4.30 -23.68
CA LEU A 36 -15.21 3.06 -24.47
C LEU A 36 -16.57 2.35 -24.56
N SER A 37 -17.32 2.31 -23.45
CA SER A 37 -18.69 1.79 -23.41
C SER A 37 -19.62 2.58 -24.33
N SER A 38 -19.55 3.92 -24.31
CA SER A 38 -20.38 4.77 -25.17
C SER A 38 -20.05 4.64 -26.66
N ALA A 39 -18.81 4.29 -27.00
CA ALA A 39 -18.36 4.12 -28.38
C ALA A 39 -18.85 2.81 -29.03
N LEU A 40 -19.23 1.82 -28.22
CA LEU A 40 -19.60 0.48 -28.66
C LEU A 40 -21.13 0.26 -28.75
N THR A 41 -21.94 1.29 -28.99
CA THR A 41 -23.40 1.18 -29.03
C THR A 41 -23.93 0.12 -30.01
N GLY A 42 -24.91 -0.68 -29.56
CA GLY A 42 -25.71 -1.58 -30.41
C GLY A 42 -25.18 -3.01 -30.57
N THR A 43 -24.11 -3.38 -29.87
CA THR A 43 -23.51 -4.72 -29.93
C THR A 43 -23.53 -5.42 -28.56
N GLU A 44 -23.45 -6.74 -28.52
CA GLU A 44 -23.27 -7.46 -27.23
C GLU A 44 -21.97 -7.05 -26.52
N SER A 45 -20.94 -6.64 -27.27
CA SER A 45 -19.71 -6.06 -26.73
C SER A 45 -19.94 -4.74 -25.97
N ALA A 46 -21.02 -4.00 -26.26
CA ALA A 46 -21.40 -2.80 -25.51
C ALA A 46 -21.76 -3.12 -24.06
N LYS A 47 -22.43 -4.26 -23.81
CA LYS A 47 -22.81 -4.70 -22.46
C LYS A 47 -21.57 -5.04 -21.64
N THR A 48 -20.63 -5.79 -22.22
CA THR A 48 -19.35 -6.09 -21.57
C THR A 48 -18.52 -4.82 -21.32
N ALA A 49 -18.54 -3.86 -22.25
CA ALA A 49 -17.87 -2.58 -22.05
C ALA A 49 -18.53 -1.73 -20.94
N ALA A 50 -19.85 -1.83 -20.75
CA ALA A 50 -20.54 -1.17 -19.64
C ALA A 50 -20.18 -1.77 -18.27
N GLU A 51 -19.88 -3.07 -18.21
CA GLU A 51 -19.40 -3.74 -16.99
C GLU A 51 -17.93 -3.44 -16.65
N LEU A 52 -17.16 -2.97 -17.64
CA LEU A 52 -15.73 -2.70 -17.49
C LEU A 52 -15.46 -1.59 -16.46
N GLY A 53 -16.26 -0.53 -16.45
CA GLY A 53 -16.13 0.57 -15.48
C GLY A 53 -16.28 0.11 -14.03
N PRO A 54 -17.44 -0.47 -13.66
CA PRO A 54 -17.67 -1.01 -12.32
C PRO A 54 -16.66 -2.09 -11.91
N HIS A 55 -16.26 -2.98 -12.84
CA HIS A 55 -15.28 -4.03 -12.54
C HIS A 55 -13.89 -3.44 -12.27
N TRP A 56 -13.48 -2.44 -13.05
CA TRP A 56 -12.21 -1.73 -12.87
C TRP A 56 -12.21 -0.93 -11.57
N GLU A 57 -13.27 -0.19 -11.27
CA GLU A 57 -13.44 0.54 -10.00
C GLU A 57 -13.34 -0.41 -8.79
N SER A 58 -14.05 -1.54 -8.84
CA SER A 58 -13.99 -2.57 -7.80
C SER A 58 -12.58 -3.15 -7.64
N SER A 59 -11.93 -3.50 -8.75
CA SER A 59 -10.58 -4.10 -8.75
C SER A 59 -9.53 -3.14 -8.18
N ILE A 60 -9.61 -1.86 -8.55
CA ILE A 60 -8.74 -0.81 -8.01
C ILE A 60 -8.99 -0.61 -6.53
N GLY A 61 -10.26 -0.61 -6.10
CA GLY A 61 -10.62 -0.49 -4.68
C GLY A 61 -10.00 -1.61 -3.83
N VAL A 62 -10.05 -2.85 -4.31
CA VAL A 62 -9.43 -4.01 -3.63
C VAL A 62 -7.91 -3.88 -3.61
N TRP A 63 -7.29 -3.55 -4.74
CA TRP A 63 -5.85 -3.40 -4.84
C TRP A 63 -5.34 -2.29 -3.91
N ALA A 64 -5.96 -1.12 -3.95
CA ALA A 64 -5.55 0.03 -3.15
C ALA A 64 -5.69 -0.24 -1.65
N LYS A 65 -6.77 -0.93 -1.22
CA LYS A 65 -6.92 -1.39 0.18
C LYS A 65 -5.82 -2.38 0.59
N GLY A 66 -5.45 -3.30 -0.31
CA GLY A 66 -4.35 -4.23 -0.06
C GLY A 66 -3.02 -3.52 0.15
N VAL A 67 -2.74 -2.51 -0.68
CA VAL A 67 -1.53 -1.68 -0.58
C VAL A 67 -1.53 -0.82 0.68
N ASP A 68 -2.67 -0.24 1.08
CA ASP A 68 -2.80 0.49 2.34
C ASP A 68 -2.56 -0.41 3.56
N SER A 69 -3.10 -1.64 3.55
CA SER A 69 -2.87 -2.64 4.60
C SER A 69 -1.40 -3.04 4.71
N TYR A 70 -0.72 -3.19 3.56
CA TYR A 70 0.71 -3.44 3.51
C TYR A 70 1.51 -2.27 4.09
N ALA A 71 1.17 -1.03 3.73
CA ALA A 71 1.80 0.17 4.28
C ALA A 71 1.60 0.29 5.81
N ALA A 72 0.41 -0.05 6.31
CA ALA A 72 0.14 -0.10 7.74
C ALA A 72 1.01 -1.15 8.45
N SER A 73 1.15 -2.34 7.86
CA SER A 73 1.99 -3.40 8.40
C SER A 73 3.47 -2.99 8.49
N LEU A 74 3.99 -2.33 7.45
CA LEU A 74 5.35 -1.78 7.47
C LEU A 74 5.54 -0.70 8.53
N THR A 75 4.53 0.16 8.74
CA THR A 75 4.56 1.21 9.77
C THR A 75 4.56 0.60 11.18
N THR A 76 3.74 -0.42 11.42
CA THR A 76 3.72 -1.19 12.67
C THR A 76 5.06 -1.86 12.92
N ALA A 77 5.64 -2.52 11.92
CA ALA A 77 6.96 -3.13 12.03
C ALA A 77 8.05 -2.10 12.38
N ALA A 78 8.06 -0.94 11.71
CA ALA A 78 9.01 0.14 11.99
C ALA A 78 8.87 0.69 13.43
N THR A 79 7.66 0.69 13.98
CA THR A 79 7.38 1.13 15.35
C THR A 79 7.86 0.09 16.36
N ALA A 80 7.64 -1.20 16.08
CA ALA A 80 8.10 -2.30 16.92
C ALA A 80 9.64 -2.41 16.96
N TYR A 81 10.34 -2.15 15.85
CA TYR A 81 11.80 -2.09 15.84
C TYR A 81 12.31 -0.96 16.74
N ARG A 82 11.78 0.25 16.59
CA ARG A 82 12.19 1.38 17.44
C ARG A 82 11.98 1.11 18.93
N ALA A 83 10.83 0.55 19.31
CA ALA A 83 10.56 0.24 20.71
C ALA A 83 11.56 -0.79 21.28
N ARG A 84 11.97 -1.78 20.49
CA ARG A 84 12.98 -2.77 20.90
C ARG A 84 14.38 -2.17 21.02
N ASP A 85 14.73 -1.24 20.14
CA ASP A 85 16.00 -0.53 20.21
C ASP A 85 16.03 0.36 21.47
N ASP A 86 14.96 1.11 21.73
CA ASP A 86 14.81 1.97 22.93
C ASP A 86 14.86 1.16 24.25
N ASP A 87 14.26 -0.04 24.28
CA ASP A 87 14.31 -0.96 25.43
C ASP A 87 15.71 -1.59 25.59
N GLY A 88 16.39 -1.88 24.49
CA GLY A 88 17.73 -2.45 24.47
C GLY A 88 18.80 -1.46 24.94
N GLU A 89 18.69 -0.19 24.58
CA GLU A 89 19.57 0.89 25.07
C GLU A 89 19.41 1.12 26.58
N GLN A 90 18.18 1.09 27.11
CA GLN A 90 17.93 1.21 28.55
C GLN A 90 18.43 0.00 29.37
N GLY A 91 18.47 -1.19 28.77
CA GLY A 91 18.97 -2.40 29.43
C GLY A 91 20.50 -2.48 29.51
N PHE A 92 21.22 -1.86 28.57
CA PHE A 92 22.69 -1.87 28.56
C PHE A 92 23.31 -0.81 29.47
N ASP A 93 22.66 0.35 29.64
CA ASP A 93 23.13 1.40 30.55
C ASP A 93 22.92 1.05 32.05
N GLY A 94 22.19 -0.03 32.36
CA GLY A 94 21.90 -0.48 33.73
C GLY A 94 22.84 -1.55 34.31
N VAL A 95 23.76 -2.13 33.53
CA VAL A 95 24.61 -3.28 33.95
C VAL A 95 26.09 -2.88 34.10
N GLY A 96 26.36 -1.58 34.24
CA GLY A 96 27.71 -1.03 34.38
C GLY A 96 27.96 -0.29 35.70
N ASP A 97 27.61 -0.88 36.85
CA ASP A 97 28.26 -0.59 38.14
C ASP A 97 27.72 -1.51 39.25
N ASN A 98 28.48 -2.56 39.57
CA ASN A 98 28.95 -2.92 40.93
C ASN A 98 29.79 -4.21 40.91
#